data_AF-A0A1L7GP24-F1
#
_entry.id   AF-A0A1L7GP24-F1
#
_cell.length_a   1.000
_cell.length_b   1.000
_cell.length_c   1.000
_cell.angle_alpha   90.00
_cell.angle_beta   90.00
_cell.angle_gamma   90.00
#
_symmetry.space_group_name_H-M   'P 1'
#
loop_
_entity.id
_entity.type
_entity.pdbx_description
1 polymer ?
#
loop_
_entity_poly.entity_id
_entity_poly.type
_entity_poly.pdbx_seq_one_letter_code
_entity_poly.pdbx_strand_id
1 'polypeptide(L)'
;METDLSDVVDELVELKAAADEAHADLMRLQGELGEAAGWTEEQHVTWRDAWEDAREPWWLLDTALEEYAETAGLERDALEAMVEARAQEAAGDVPAD
;
A
#
# COMPACT_ATOMS: atom_id res chain seq x y z
N MET A 1 -5.73 -12.09 23.18
CA MET A 1 -6.13 -10.68 23.20
C MET A 1 -7.07 -10.58 22.02
N GLU A 2 -8.36 -10.31 22.24
CA GLU A 2 -9.28 -10.05 21.13
C GLU A 2 -8.89 -8.68 20.59
N THR A 3 -8.17 -8.64 19.47
CA THR A 3 -7.95 -7.38 18.75
C THR A 3 -9.30 -7.01 18.14
N ASP A 4 -9.81 -5.82 18.46
CA ASP A 4 -11.07 -5.36 17.89
C ASP A 4 -10.91 -5.19 16.37
N LEU A 5 -11.94 -5.55 15.61
CA LEU A 5 -11.90 -5.44 14.15
C LEU A 5 -11.64 -3.99 13.70
N SER A 6 -12.06 -2.99 14.48
CA SER A 6 -11.73 -1.59 14.18
C SER A 6 -10.24 -1.32 14.32
N ASP A 7 -9.59 -1.78 15.39
CA ASP A 7 -8.14 -1.58 15.59
C ASP A 7 -7.34 -2.24 14.46
N VAL A 8 -7.77 -3.44 14.03
CA VAL A 8 -7.19 -4.15 12.88
C VAL A 8 -7.34 -3.35 11.59
N VAL A 9 -8.53 -2.80 11.33
CA VAL A 9 -8.78 -2.00 10.13
C VAL A 9 -7.94 -0.72 10.14
N ASP A 10 -7.78 -0.08 11.31
CA ASP A 10 -6.93 1.11 11.44
C ASP A 10 -5.45 0.81 11.14
N GLU A 11 -4.91 -0.31 11.66
CA GLU A 11 -3.55 -0.76 11.34
C GLU A 11 -3.38 -1.05 9.83
N LEU A 12 -4.36 -1.71 9.22
CA LEU A 12 -4.34 -2.01 7.78
C LEU A 12 -4.44 -0.76 6.92
N VAL A 13 -5.13 0.29 7.38
CA VAL A 13 -5.16 1.59 6.69
C VAL A 13 -3.78 2.25 6.70
N GLU A 14 -3.03 2.16 7.80
CA GLU A 14 -1.65 2.67 7.86
C GLU A 14 -0.74 1.91 6.89
N LEU A 15 -0.84 0.59 6.84
CA LEU A 15 -0.10 -0.24 5.88
C LEU A 15 -0.48 0.07 4.43
N LYS A 16 -1.77 0.29 4.16
CA LYS A 16 -2.26 0.71 2.85
C LYS A 16 -1.67 2.07 2.45
N ALA A 17 -1.64 3.04 3.35
CA ALA A 17 -1.05 4.34 3.08
C ALA A 17 0.43 4.24 2.71
N ALA A 18 1.21 3.41 3.43
CA ALA A 18 2.61 3.16 3.11
C ALA A 18 2.79 2.46 1.75
N ALA A 19 1.93 1.49 1.42
CA ALA A 19 1.91 0.81 0.13
C ALA A 19 1.56 1.74 -1.03
N ASP A 20 0.58 2.64 -0.84
CA ASP A 20 0.16 3.65 -1.81
C ASP A 20 1.27 4.69 -2.03
N GLU A 21 1.95 5.14 -0.96
CA GLU A 21 3.09 6.06 -1.03
C GLU A 21 4.25 5.44 -1.83
N ALA A 22 4.62 4.19 -1.51
CA ALA A 22 5.65 3.46 -2.23
C ALA A 22 5.32 3.28 -3.72
N HIS A 23 4.04 3.03 -4.04
CA HIS A 23 3.58 2.98 -5.42
C HIS A 23 3.67 4.36 -6.12
N ALA A 24 3.24 5.42 -5.44
CA ALA A 24 3.30 6.78 -5.98
C ALA A 24 4.75 7.22 -6.26
N ASP A 25 5.68 6.90 -5.36
CA ASP A 25 7.10 7.18 -5.54
C ASP A 25 7.70 6.40 -6.71
N LEU A 26 7.36 5.11 -6.85
CA LEU A 26 7.82 4.31 -7.98
C LEU A 26 7.28 4.86 -9.32
N MET A 27 6.02 5.27 -9.37
CA MET A 27 5.41 5.88 -10.57
C MET A 27 6.02 7.25 -10.88
N ARG A 28 6.30 8.06 -9.86
CA ARG A 28 7.03 9.33 -10.02
C ARG A 28 8.41 9.10 -10.61
N LEU A 29 9.17 8.15 -10.06
CA LEU A 29 10.48 7.77 -10.58
C LEU A 29 10.39 7.29 -12.04
N GLN A 30 9.41 6.45 -12.36
CA GLN A 30 9.19 6.00 -13.74
C GLN A 30 8.91 7.18 -14.68
N GLY A 31 8.15 8.18 -14.23
CA GLY A 31 7.92 9.42 -14.97
C GLY A 31 9.19 10.25 -15.17
N GLU A 32 10.05 10.34 -14.15
CA GLU A 32 11.34 11.04 -14.19
C GLU A 32 12.36 10.37 -15.12
N LEU A 33 12.41 9.03 -15.12
CA LEU A 33 13.25 8.24 -16.03
C LEU A 33 12.75 8.31 -17.47
N GLY A 34 11.44 8.54 -17.64
CA GLY A 34 10.77 8.73 -18.91
C GLY A 34 10.50 7.44 -19.69
N GLU A 35 9.63 7.55 -20.69
CA GLU A 35 9.30 6.48 -21.64
C GLU A 35 10.35 6.43 -22.76
N ALA A 36 11.56 5.92 -22.47
CA ALA A 36 12.58 5.74 -23.50
C ALA A 36 12.48 4.34 -24.14
N ALA A 37 12.79 4.25 -25.44
CA ALA A 37 12.89 2.98 -26.18
C ALA A 37 13.97 2.02 -25.63
N GLY A 38 14.81 2.49 -24.70
CA GLY A 38 15.71 1.71 -23.88
C GLY A 38 16.30 2.58 -22.78
N TRP A 39 16.16 2.17 -21.52
CA TRP A 39 16.82 2.79 -20.39
C TRP A 39 18.32 2.46 -20.42
N THR A 40 19.14 3.34 -19.83
CA THR A 40 20.55 3.01 -19.55
C THR A 40 20.63 1.95 -18.46
N GLU A 41 21.77 1.26 -18.34
CA GLU A 41 22.00 0.32 -17.22
C GLU A 41 21.84 1.00 -15.85
N GLU A 42 22.29 2.25 -15.71
CA GLU A 42 22.13 3.03 -14.48
C GLU A 42 20.65 3.28 -14.17
N GLN A 43 19.85 3.67 -15.17
CA GLN A 43 18.40 3.87 -14.99
C GLN A 43 17.67 2.56 -14.64
N HIS A 44 18.07 1.44 -15.23
CA HIS A 44 17.55 0.12 -14.87
C HIS A 44 17.88 -0.23 -13.41
N VAL A 45 19.10 0.04 -12.96
CA VAL A 45 19.52 -0.18 -11.56
C VAL A 45 18.72 0.71 -10.62
N THR A 46 18.63 2.01 -10.90
CA THR A 46 17.85 2.96 -10.09
C THR A 46 16.39 2.54 -9.96
N TRP A 47 15.74 2.15 -11.07
CA TRP A 47 14.36 1.70 -11.02
C TRP A 47 14.22 0.37 -10.26
N ARG A 48 15.13 -0.58 -10.46
CA ARG A 48 15.11 -1.87 -9.75
C ARG A 48 15.23 -1.65 -8.25
N ASP A 49 16.17 -0.83 -7.80
CA ASP A 49 16.41 -0.60 -6.38
C ASP A 49 15.17 0.06 -5.74
N ALA A 50 14.55 1.06 -6.39
CA ALA A 50 13.30 1.65 -5.95
C ALA A 50 12.12 0.65 -5.95
N TRP A 51 12.07 -0.23 -6.94
CA TRP A 51 11.08 -1.32 -6.96
C TRP A 51 11.29 -2.30 -5.82
N GLU A 52 12.54 -2.65 -5.49
CA GLU A 52 12.87 -3.53 -4.36
C GLU A 52 12.46 -2.91 -3.03
N ASP A 53 12.69 -1.61 -2.84
CA ASP A 53 12.24 -0.87 -1.65
C ASP A 53 10.70 -0.83 -1.54
N ALA A 54 10.01 -0.62 -2.67
CA ALA A 54 8.54 -0.59 -2.69
C ALA A 54 7.88 -1.94 -2.38
N ARG A 55 8.63 -3.06 -2.45
CA ARG A 55 8.06 -4.39 -2.18
C ARG A 55 7.75 -4.65 -0.73
N GLU A 56 8.53 -4.10 0.20
CA GLU A 56 8.32 -4.33 1.62
C GLU A 56 6.92 -3.89 2.09
N PRO A 57 6.48 -2.63 1.85
CA PRO A 57 5.14 -2.22 2.28
C PRO A 57 4.02 -2.99 1.57
N TRP A 58 4.19 -3.37 0.30
CA TRP A 58 3.22 -4.21 -0.40
C TRP A 58 3.11 -5.61 0.19
N TRP A 59 4.26 -6.22 0.51
CA TRP A 59 4.29 -7.54 1.12
C TRP A 59 3.69 -7.53 2.54
N LEU A 60 3.99 -6.50 3.32
CA LEU A 60 3.43 -6.32 4.66
C LEU A 60 1.91 -6.16 4.61
N LEU A 61 1.39 -5.32 3.72
CA LEU A 61 -0.05 -5.14 3.55
C LEU A 61 -0.74 -6.44 3.13
N ASP A 62 -0.21 -7.14 2.11
CA ASP A 62 -0.81 -8.38 1.62
C ASP A 62 -0.81 -9.49 2.68
N THR A 63 0.31 -9.64 3.40
CA THR A 63 0.44 -10.61 4.50
C THR A 63 -0.50 -10.28 5.65
N ALA A 64 -0.59 -9.01 6.05
CA ALA A 64 -1.47 -8.58 7.13
C ALA A 64 -2.95 -8.78 6.76
N LEU A 65 -3.35 -8.48 5.51
CA LEU A 65 -4.70 -8.74 5.02
C LEU A 65 -5.05 -10.23 5.10
N GLU A 66 -4.13 -11.12 4.74
CA GLU A 66 -4.36 -12.57 4.80
C GLU A 66 -4.49 -13.06 6.25
N GLU A 67 -3.55 -12.71 7.12
CA GLU A 67 -3.53 -13.14 8.54
C GLU A 67 -4.73 -12.59 9.33
N TYR A 68 -5.09 -11.33 9.12
CA TYR A 68 -6.22 -10.72 9.81
C TYR A 68 -7.57 -11.17 9.28
N ALA A 69 -7.70 -11.44 7.97
CA ALA A 69 -8.92 -12.02 7.43
C ALA A 69 -9.15 -13.43 7.99
N GLU A 70 -8.11 -14.27 8.05
CA GLU A 70 -8.19 -15.60 8.66
C GLU A 70 -8.60 -15.50 10.14
N THR A 71 -7.92 -14.63 10.90
CA THR A 71 -8.18 -14.44 12.34
C THR A 71 -9.60 -13.93 12.62
N ALA A 72 -10.11 -13.02 11.80
CA ALA A 72 -11.46 -12.46 11.92
C ALA A 72 -12.56 -13.37 11.35
N GLY A 73 -12.19 -14.46 10.66
CA GLY A 73 -13.14 -15.32 9.94
C GLY A 73 -13.84 -14.62 8.77
N LEU A 74 -13.16 -13.67 8.15
CA LEU A 74 -13.62 -12.89 7.00
C LEU A 74 -12.98 -13.39 5.71
N GLU A 75 -13.60 -13.10 4.57
CA GLU A 75 -12.91 -13.19 3.29
C GLU A 75 -11.90 -12.04 3.17
N ARG A 76 -10.69 -12.30 2.63
CA ARG A 76 -9.65 -11.27 2.39
C ARG A 76 -10.23 -10.05 1.69
N ASP A 77 -10.98 -10.26 0.60
CA ASP A 77 -11.58 -9.18 -0.20
C ASP A 77 -12.60 -8.36 0.59
N ALA A 78 -13.28 -8.97 1.56
CA ALA A 78 -14.21 -8.25 2.44
C ALA A 78 -13.45 -7.35 3.42
N LEU A 79 -12.35 -7.84 4.00
CA LEU A 79 -11.49 -7.03 4.86
C LEU A 79 -10.82 -5.89 4.06
N GLU A 80 -10.32 -6.18 2.87
CA GLU A 80 -9.73 -5.19 1.96
C GLU A 80 -10.74 -4.08 1.62
N ALA A 81 -12.01 -4.42 1.35
CA ALA A 81 -13.05 -3.42 1.12
C ALA A 81 -13.35 -2.56 2.36
N MET A 82 -13.25 -3.11 3.56
CA MET A 82 -13.39 -2.34 4.81
C MET A 82 -12.24 -1.35 5.01
N VAL A 83 -11.02 -1.78 4.69
CA VAL A 83 -9.82 -0.93 4.73
C VAL A 83 -9.94 0.21 3.71
N GLU A 84 -10.36 -0.09 2.48
CA GLU A 84 -10.58 0.93 1.44
C GLU A 84 -11.64 1.95 1.86
N ALA A 85 -12.76 1.49 2.42
CA ALA A 85 -13.80 2.38 2.94
C ALA A 85 -13.25 3.30 4.04
N ARG A 86 -12.53 2.75 5.02
CA ARG A 86 -11.94 3.52 6.12
C ARG A 86 -10.89 4.52 5.63
N ALA A 87 -10.04 4.12 4.68
CA ALA A 87 -9.05 5.01 4.08
C ALA A 87 -9.72 6.19 3.35
N GLN A 88 -10.83 5.94 2.65
CA GLN A 88 -11.58 6.99 1.97
C GLN A 88 -12.31 7.93 2.95
N GLU A 89 -12.86 7.39 4.04
CA GLU A 89 -13.43 8.20 5.13
C GLU A 89 -12.37 9.13 5.74
N ALA A 90 -11.19 8.60 6.06
CA ALA A 90 -10.08 9.37 6.61
C ALA A 90 -9.59 10.48 5.66
N ALA A 91 -9.57 10.22 4.35
CA ALA A 91 -9.20 11.21 3.35
C ALA A 91 -10.27 12.30 3.14
N GLY A 92 -11.56 11.97 3.34
CA GLY A 92 -12.69 12.91 3.22
C GLY A 92 -12.91 13.80 4.44
N ASP A 93 -12.40 13.41 5.61
CA ASP A 93 -12.55 14.15 6.88
C ASP A 93 -11.53 15.31 7.03
N VAL A 94 -10.62 15.49 6.07
CA VAL A 94 -9.68 16.62 6.07
C VAL A 94 -10.46 17.93 5.86
N PRO A 95 -10.57 18.82 6.87
CA PRO A 95 -11.27 20.09 6.68
C PRO A 95 -10.51 20.92 5.66
N ALA A 96 -11.21 21.41 4.63
CA ALA A 96 -10.68 22.39 3.71
C ALA A 96 -10.33 23.68 4.49
N ASP A 97 -9.04 23.99 4.60
CA ASP A 97 -8.52 25.25 5.14
C ASP A 97 -8.82 26.42 4.20
#